data_AF-A0A7C2U0L3-F1
#
_entry.id   AF-A0A7C2U0L3-F1
#
_cell.length_a   1.000
_cell.length_b   1.000
_cell.length_c   1.000
_cell.angle_alpha   90.00
_cell.angle_beta   90.00
_cell.angle_gamma   90.00
#
_symmetry.space_group_name_H-M   'P 1'
#
loop_
_entity.id
_entity.type
_entity.pdbx_description
1 polymer ?
#
loop_
_entity_poly.entity_id
_entity_poly.type
_entity_poly.pdbx_seq_one_letter_code
_entity_poly.pdbx_strand_id
1 'polypeptide(L)'
;MTLLERRLIMTISMPARTKIDLHFNIVLNGAMAVGSGFRRGQIQRTVARGLDGLPYLPASTLKGRVRDAAERLAQNLGHDICEGPNPHRMCGATRPAAQLCLICRAFGSPGLSAMSGQTGLLWRDAKLCDAHGKPISDATRQEA
;
A
#
# COMPACT_ATOMS: atom_id res chain seq x y z
N MET A 1 -57.46 -6.11 15.70
CA MET A 1 -56.61 -7.12 15.04
C MET A 1 -55.40 -6.41 14.46
N THR A 2 -54.31 -6.45 15.22
CA THR A 2 -53.03 -5.75 15.01
C THR A 2 -52.11 -6.50 14.06
N LEU A 3 -51.57 -5.83 13.03
CA LEU A 3 -50.36 -6.28 12.34
C LEU A 3 -49.41 -5.07 12.20
N LEU A 4 -48.48 -5.02 13.15
CA LEU A 4 -47.33 -4.12 13.20
C LEU A 4 -46.31 -4.56 12.12
N GLU A 5 -45.99 -3.68 11.18
CA GLU A 5 -44.88 -3.86 10.25
C GLU A 5 -43.55 -3.79 11.00
N ARG A 6 -42.92 -4.96 11.22
CA ARG A 6 -41.58 -5.07 11.79
C ARG A 6 -40.54 -4.72 10.72
N ARG A 7 -40.07 -3.47 10.70
CA ARG A 7 -38.81 -3.08 10.06
C ARG A 7 -37.66 -3.80 10.78
N LEU A 8 -37.05 -4.78 10.11
CA LEU A 8 -35.82 -5.42 10.54
C LEU A 8 -34.66 -4.44 10.28
N ILE A 9 -34.30 -3.63 11.27
CA ILE A 9 -33.07 -2.84 11.23
C ILE A 9 -31.92 -3.82 11.50
N MET A 10 -31.25 -4.24 10.44
CA MET A 10 -30.07 -5.09 10.51
C MET A 10 -28.89 -4.23 10.95
N THR A 11 -28.69 -4.12 12.27
CA THR A 11 -27.55 -3.40 12.85
C THR A 11 -26.27 -4.19 12.58
N ILE A 12 -25.54 -3.80 11.53
CA ILE A 12 -24.21 -4.36 11.25
C ILE A 12 -23.26 -3.85 12.34
N SER A 13 -23.05 -4.66 13.38
CA SER A 13 -22.01 -4.42 14.39
C SER A 13 -20.65 -4.75 13.76
N MET A 14 -19.92 -3.72 13.32
CA MET A 14 -18.55 -3.88 12.85
C MET A 14 -17.62 -4.13 14.06
N PRO A 15 -16.85 -5.23 14.10
CA PRO A 15 -15.92 -5.46 15.20
C PRO A 15 -14.86 -4.36 15.23
N ALA A 16 -14.50 -3.91 16.43
CA ALA A 16 -13.45 -2.92 16.64
C ALA A 16 -12.14 -3.40 16.00
N ARG A 17 -11.68 -2.69 14.97
CA ARG A 17 -10.41 -2.99 14.31
C ARG A 17 -9.27 -2.38 15.10
N THR A 18 -8.40 -3.21 15.66
CA THR A 18 -7.16 -2.75 16.30
C THR A 18 -6.15 -2.34 15.22
N LYS A 19 -5.65 -1.12 15.31
CA LYS A 19 -4.55 -0.63 14.45
C LYS A 19 -3.22 -1.06 15.06
N ILE A 20 -2.38 -1.71 14.25
CA ILE A 20 -1.00 -2.05 14.61
C ILE A 20 -0.10 -1.19 13.73
N ASP A 21 0.70 -0.33 14.35
CA ASP A 21 1.68 0.49 13.65
C ASP A 21 3.05 -0.21 13.66
N LEU A 22 3.60 -0.41 12.46
CA LEU A 22 4.92 -1.00 12.26
C LEU A 22 5.85 0.08 11.72
N HIS A 23 6.95 0.32 12.43
CA HIS A 23 7.97 1.30 12.06
C HIS A 23 9.28 0.57 11.73
N PHE A 24 9.87 0.91 10.59
CA PHE A 24 11.09 0.28 10.10
C PHE A 24 12.11 1.35 9.69
N ASN A 25 13.38 1.12 10.02
CA ASN A 25 14.50 1.85 9.45
C ASN A 25 15.05 1.04 8.28
N ILE A 26 15.05 1.64 7.09
CA ILE A 26 15.55 0.99 5.87
C ILE A 26 16.97 1.50 5.61
N VAL A 27 17.94 0.59 5.69
CA VAL A 27 19.33 0.87 5.36
C VAL A 27 19.60 0.40 3.94
N LEU A 28 20.16 1.29 3.12
CA LEU A 28 20.53 0.99 1.75
C LEU A 28 22.03 0.69 1.70
N ASN A 29 22.39 -0.58 1.46
CA ASN A 29 23.79 -1.00 1.39
C ASN A 29 24.49 -0.63 0.07
N GLY A 30 23.75 -0.06 -0.88
CA GLY A 30 24.27 0.36 -2.17
C GLY A 30 23.48 1.53 -2.73
N ALA A 31 24.01 2.13 -3.80
CA ALA A 31 23.33 3.22 -4.49
C ALA A 31 21.98 2.76 -5.05
N MET A 32 20.93 3.54 -4.78
CA MET A 32 19.58 3.25 -5.24
C MET A 32 18.97 4.52 -5.84
N ALA A 33 18.29 4.37 -6.98
CA ALA A 33 17.56 5.45 -7.63
C ALA A 33 16.09 5.02 -7.84
N VAL A 34 15.17 5.83 -7.33
CA VAL A 34 13.73 5.65 -7.58
C VAL A 34 13.26 6.73 -8.54
N GLY A 35 12.90 6.30 -9.75
CA GLY A 35 12.35 7.14 -10.81
C GLY A 35 11.15 7.98 -10.36
N SER A 36 11.16 9.29 -10.58
CA SER A 36 9.99 10.18 -10.40
C SER A 36 8.93 10.02 -11.50
N GLY A 37 9.25 9.29 -12.58
CA GLY A 37 8.40 9.15 -13.76
C GLY A 37 8.38 10.38 -14.68
N PHE A 38 9.10 11.45 -14.33
CA PHE A 38 9.18 12.67 -15.13
C PHE A 38 10.12 12.47 -16.34
N ARG A 39 9.58 12.63 -17.56
CA ARG A 39 10.27 12.32 -18.83
C ARG A 39 11.03 13.52 -19.44
N ARG A 40 11.00 14.72 -18.85
CA ARG A 40 11.59 15.93 -19.45
C ARG A 40 12.95 16.30 -18.83
N GLY A 41 14.02 16.02 -19.58
CA GLY A 41 15.17 16.91 -19.80
C GLY A 41 16.30 17.02 -18.76
N GLN A 42 16.16 16.54 -17.52
CA GLN A 42 17.29 16.60 -16.56
C GLN A 42 17.41 15.36 -15.67
N ILE A 43 18.61 14.78 -15.69
CA ILE A 43 19.01 13.55 -14.96
C ILE A 43 18.78 13.71 -13.45
N GLN A 44 19.00 14.90 -12.90
CA GLN A 44 18.81 15.24 -11.48
C GLN A 44 17.35 15.14 -10.99
N ARG A 45 16.35 15.21 -11.90
CA ARG A 45 14.93 15.03 -11.57
C ARG A 45 14.45 13.58 -11.61
N THR A 46 15.35 12.63 -11.86
CA THR A 46 14.98 11.21 -11.92
C THR A 46 14.75 10.60 -10.55
N VAL A 47 15.40 11.07 -9.48
CA VAL A 47 15.17 10.54 -8.13
C VAL A 47 13.96 11.23 -7.49
N ALA A 48 13.02 10.45 -6.96
CA ALA A 48 11.87 10.93 -6.22
C ALA A 48 12.32 11.74 -4.98
N ARG A 49 11.87 13.00 -4.90
CA ARG A 49 12.16 13.92 -3.79
C ARG A 49 10.88 14.49 -3.20
N GLY A 50 10.88 14.68 -1.89
CA GLY A 50 9.78 15.31 -1.17
C GLY A 50 9.71 16.82 -1.42
N LEU A 51 8.71 17.47 -0.81
CA LEU A 51 8.60 18.94 -0.81
C LEU A 51 9.78 19.61 -0.08
N ASP A 52 10.44 18.87 0.81
CA ASP A 52 11.67 19.24 1.50
C ASP A 52 12.93 19.11 0.60
N GLY A 53 12.80 18.64 -0.64
CA GLY A 53 13.92 18.44 -1.55
C GLY A 53 14.77 17.21 -1.24
N LEU A 54 14.47 16.48 -0.17
CA LEU A 54 15.21 15.27 0.23
C LEU A 54 14.68 14.04 -0.53
N PRO A 55 15.55 13.05 -0.82
CA PRO A 55 15.11 11.80 -1.40
C PRO A 55 14.20 11.05 -0.43
N TYR A 56 13.17 10.40 -0.96
CA TYR A 56 12.28 9.54 -0.19
C TYR A 56 11.93 8.28 -0.98
N LEU A 57 11.44 7.27 -0.27
CA LEU A 57 10.88 6.07 -0.88
C LEU A 57 9.34 6.17 -0.89
N PRO A 58 8.71 6.20 -2.09
CA PRO A 58 7.27 6.23 -2.18
C PRO A 58 6.62 4.99 -1.56
N ALA A 59 5.51 5.19 -0.86
CA ALA A 59 4.68 4.15 -0.27
C ALA A 59 4.22 3.14 -1.33
N SER A 60 3.92 3.62 -2.54
CA SER A 60 3.53 2.77 -3.68
C SER A 60 4.67 1.86 -4.15
N THR A 61 5.91 2.36 -4.16
CA THR A 61 7.10 1.56 -4.49
C THR A 61 7.34 0.50 -3.43
N LEU A 62 7.28 0.86 -2.15
CA LEU A 62 7.43 -0.09 -1.03
C LEU A 62 6.35 -1.16 -1.08
N LYS A 63 5.08 -0.75 -1.19
CA LYS A 63 3.94 -1.65 -1.32
C LYS A 63 4.12 -2.60 -2.51
N GLY A 64 4.53 -2.09 -3.67
CA GLY A 64 4.74 -2.89 -4.87
C GLY A 64 5.85 -3.93 -4.71
N ARG A 65 6.99 -3.55 -4.13
CA ARG A 65 8.12 -4.46 -3.87
C ARG A 65 7.77 -5.54 -2.84
N VAL A 66 7.10 -5.16 -1.75
CA VAL A 66 6.68 -6.13 -0.73
C VAL A 66 5.58 -7.05 -1.27
N ARG A 67 4.68 -6.53 -2.11
CA ARG A 67 3.68 -7.35 -2.80
C ARG A 67 4.31 -8.39 -3.73
N ASP A 68 5.27 -8.00 -4.58
CA ASP A 68 5.99 -8.93 -5.47
C ASP A 68 6.71 -10.03 -4.67
N ALA A 69 7.40 -9.65 -3.59
CA ALA A 69 8.03 -10.63 -2.69
C ALA A 69 6.99 -11.58 -2.04
N ALA A 70 5.86 -11.04 -1.57
CA ALA A 70 4.80 -11.84 -0.97
C ALA A 70 4.13 -12.80 -1.97
N GLU A 71 3.92 -12.36 -3.22
CA GLU A 71 3.38 -13.20 -4.30
C GLU A 71 4.31 -14.39 -4.58
N ARG A 72 5.62 -14.15 -4.71
CA ARG A 72 6.63 -15.22 -4.90
C ARG A 72 6.67 -16.19 -3.73
N LEU A 73 6.65 -15.68 -2.49
CA LEU A 73 6.63 -16.52 -1.29
C LEU A 73 5.36 -17.37 -1.24
N ALA A 74 4.19 -16.78 -1.53
CA ALA A 74 2.93 -17.50 -1.52
C ALA A 74 2.90 -18.61 -2.58
N GLN A 75 3.41 -18.36 -3.79
CA GLN A 75 3.55 -19.38 -4.83
C GLN A 75 4.46 -20.52 -4.37
N ASN A 76 5.64 -20.20 -3.82
CA ASN A 76 6.61 -21.21 -3.37
C ASN A 76 6.08 -22.05 -2.18
N LEU A 77 5.18 -21.48 -1.38
CA LEU A 77 4.50 -22.18 -0.27
C LEU A 77 3.24 -22.95 -0.72
N GLY A 78 2.91 -22.96 -2.02
CA GLY A 78 1.77 -23.70 -2.56
C GLY A 78 0.40 -23.04 -2.32
N HIS A 79 0.36 -21.73 -2.02
CA HIS A 79 -0.90 -21.01 -1.90
C HIS A 79 -1.50 -20.69 -3.26
N ASP A 80 -2.82 -20.91 -3.40
CA ASP A 80 -3.59 -20.44 -4.56
C ASP A 80 -3.71 -18.91 -4.54
N ILE A 81 -3.02 -18.26 -5.48
CA ILE A 81 -3.06 -16.81 -5.68
C ILE A 81 -3.42 -16.47 -7.13
N CYS A 82 -4.01 -15.29 -7.33
CA CYS A 82 -4.25 -14.75 -8.67
C CYS A 82 -2.94 -14.28 -9.33
N GLU A 83 -2.97 -14.12 -10.65
CA GLU A 83 -1.83 -13.64 -11.42
C GLU A 83 -1.83 -12.10 -11.46
N GLY A 84 -1.05 -11.47 -10.57
CA GLY A 84 -0.79 -10.03 -10.59
C GLY A 84 0.38 -9.66 -11.52
N PRO A 85 0.61 -8.37 -11.81
CA PRO A 85 -0.16 -7.19 -11.41
C PRO A 85 -1.25 -6.78 -12.44
N ASN A 86 -1.53 -7.60 -13.45
CA ASN A 86 -2.50 -7.26 -14.49
C ASN A 86 -3.93 -7.23 -13.92
N PRO A 87 -4.65 -6.09 -13.95
CA PRO A 87 -5.99 -5.98 -13.37
C PRO A 87 -7.00 -7.03 -13.86
N HIS A 88 -6.86 -7.48 -15.12
CA HIS A 88 -7.75 -8.49 -15.72
C HIS A 88 -7.50 -9.91 -15.23
N ARG A 89 -6.33 -10.19 -14.64
CA ARG A 89 -5.96 -11.50 -14.10
C ARG A 89 -5.98 -11.55 -12.57
N MET A 90 -6.21 -10.41 -11.92
CA MET A 90 -6.35 -10.29 -10.47
C MET A 90 -7.75 -10.67 -9.97
N CYS A 91 -7.86 -10.99 -8.68
CA CYS A 91 -9.10 -11.47 -8.05
C CYS A 91 -10.33 -10.59 -8.35
N GLY A 92 -10.17 -9.26 -8.47
CA GLY A 92 -11.28 -8.35 -8.77
C GLY A 92 -11.96 -8.60 -10.12
N ALA A 93 -11.25 -9.22 -11.06
CA ALA A 93 -11.79 -9.64 -12.36
C ALA A 93 -12.05 -11.15 -12.43
N THR A 94 -11.32 -11.96 -11.67
CA THR A 94 -11.31 -13.42 -11.83
C THR A 94 -12.05 -14.19 -10.73
N ARG A 95 -12.39 -13.55 -9.61
CA ARG A 95 -12.98 -14.22 -8.44
C ARG A 95 -14.10 -13.38 -7.81
N PRO A 96 -15.10 -14.01 -7.16
CA PRO A 96 -16.08 -13.29 -6.35
C PRO A 96 -15.40 -12.53 -5.20
N ALA A 97 -15.99 -11.40 -4.76
CA ALA A 97 -15.43 -10.57 -3.68
C ALA A 97 -15.27 -11.32 -2.34
N ALA A 98 -16.03 -12.39 -2.12
CA ALA A 98 -15.92 -13.25 -0.93
C ALA A 98 -14.71 -14.23 -0.98
N GLN A 99 -14.07 -14.41 -2.15
CA GLN A 99 -13.06 -15.44 -2.40
C GLN A 99 -11.72 -14.85 -2.88
N LEU A 100 -11.31 -13.74 -2.28
CA LEU A 100 -10.02 -13.12 -2.56
C LEU A 100 -8.89 -14.01 -2.09
N CYS A 101 -7.80 -14.08 -2.85
CA CYS A 101 -6.56 -14.72 -2.39
C CYS A 101 -5.92 -13.94 -1.23
N LEU A 102 -4.99 -14.57 -0.51
CA LEU A 102 -4.25 -13.95 0.61
C LEU A 102 -3.62 -12.60 0.23
N ILE A 103 -3.02 -12.52 -0.97
CA ILE A 103 -2.36 -11.32 -1.46
C ILE A 103 -3.36 -10.18 -1.66
N CYS A 104 -4.47 -10.43 -2.35
CA CYS A 104 -5.49 -9.41 -2.58
C CYS A 104 -6.21 -8.99 -1.29
N ARG A 105 -6.34 -9.88 -0.29
CA ARG A 105 -6.84 -9.49 1.04
C ARG A 105 -5.91 -8.51 1.76
N ALA A 106 -4.59 -8.76 1.70
CA ALA A 106 -3.59 -7.93 2.37
C ALA A 106 -3.32 -6.60 1.64
N PHE A 107 -3.09 -6.66 0.32
CA PHE A 107 -2.63 -5.53 -0.50
C PHE A 107 -3.74 -4.84 -1.31
N GLY A 108 -4.91 -5.47 -1.42
CA GLY A 108 -6.05 -5.00 -2.20
C GLY A 108 -6.09 -5.55 -3.62
N SER A 109 -7.26 -5.43 -4.25
CA SER A 109 -7.50 -5.80 -5.65
C SER A 109 -8.20 -4.67 -6.41
N PRO A 110 -7.91 -4.48 -7.72
CA PRO A 110 -8.63 -3.53 -8.57
C PRO A 110 -10.14 -3.74 -8.54
N GLY A 111 -10.91 -2.65 -8.65
CA GLY A 111 -12.38 -2.67 -8.70
C GLY A 111 -13.09 -3.01 -7.38
N LEU A 112 -12.34 -3.38 -6.34
CA LEU A 112 -12.88 -3.68 -5.02
C LEU A 112 -12.43 -2.60 -4.02
N SER A 113 -13.41 -1.90 -3.44
CA SER A 113 -13.17 -0.77 -2.53
C SER A 113 -13.00 -1.23 -1.07
N ALA A 114 -12.45 -0.36 -0.22
CA ALA A 114 -12.28 -0.58 1.22
C ALA A 114 -13.59 -0.95 1.96
N MET A 115 -14.75 -0.61 1.38
CA MET A 115 -16.08 -1.00 1.87
C MET A 115 -16.32 -2.53 1.84
N SER A 116 -15.54 -3.28 1.06
CA SER A 116 -15.55 -4.75 1.03
C SER A 116 -14.70 -5.40 2.14
N GLY A 117 -14.14 -4.59 3.05
CA GLY A 117 -13.25 -5.07 4.13
C GLY A 117 -11.81 -5.32 3.69
N GLN A 118 -11.42 -4.94 2.47
CA GLN A 118 -10.05 -5.07 1.96
C GLN A 118 -9.09 -3.99 2.46
N THR A 119 -7.80 -4.37 2.48
CA THR A 119 -6.60 -3.64 2.92
C THR A 119 -6.59 -3.21 4.38
N GLY A 120 -6.06 -4.07 5.24
CA GLY A 120 -5.64 -3.70 6.60
C GLY A 120 -4.33 -2.89 6.64
N LEU A 121 -3.60 -2.81 5.53
CA LEU A 121 -2.28 -2.18 5.47
C LEU A 121 -2.34 -0.78 4.89
N LEU A 122 -2.03 0.20 5.74
CA LEU A 122 -1.79 1.59 5.34
C LEU A 122 -0.28 1.79 5.15
N TRP A 123 0.11 2.15 3.93
CA TRP A 123 1.52 2.39 3.59
C TRP A 123 1.82 3.88 3.66
N ARG A 124 2.95 4.23 4.26
CA ARG A 124 3.46 5.60 4.34
C ARG A 124 4.79 5.68 3.59
N ASP A 125 5.06 6.87 3.05
CA ASP A 125 6.33 7.16 2.41
C ASP A 125 7.47 7.05 3.44
N ALA A 126 8.57 6.39 3.08
CA ALA A 126 9.73 6.33 3.96
C ALA A 126 10.62 7.55 3.69
N LYS A 127 10.74 8.40 4.70
CA LYS A 127 11.54 9.61 4.68
C LYS A 127 12.99 9.31 5.06
N LEU A 128 13.91 10.12 4.57
CA LEU A 128 15.29 10.11 5.04
C LEU A 128 15.31 10.39 6.55
N CYS A 129 16.07 9.61 7.29
CA CYS A 129 16.19 9.73 8.73
C CYS A 129 17.65 9.73 9.16
N ASP A 130 17.91 10.24 10.36
CA ASP A 130 19.23 10.18 11.00
C ASP A 130 19.53 8.77 11.54
N ALA A 131 20.70 8.60 12.17
CA ALA A 131 21.12 7.34 12.77
C ALA A 131 20.18 6.82 13.87
N HIS A 132 19.30 7.67 14.40
CA HIS A 132 18.32 7.34 15.44
C HIS A 132 16.91 7.10 14.87
N GLY A 133 16.75 7.14 13.55
CA GLY A 133 15.46 6.94 12.88
C GLY A 133 14.54 8.17 12.94
N LYS A 134 15.06 9.35 13.32
CA LYS A 134 14.29 10.59 13.29
C LYS A 134 14.29 11.17 11.87
N PRO A 135 13.12 11.50 11.29
CA PRO A 135 13.06 12.10 9.96
C PRO A 135 13.86 13.39 9.90
N ILE A 136 14.71 13.51 8.88
CA ILE A 136 15.44 14.73 8.56
C ILE A 136 14.51 15.62 7.74
N SER A 137 14.42 16.90 8.08
CA SER A 137 13.73 17.90 7.28
C SER A 137 14.71 18.99 6.90
N ASP A 138 14.84 19.28 5.60
CA ASP A 138 15.56 20.46 5.15
C ASP A 138 14.62 21.67 5.32
N ALA A 139 14.83 22.44 6.38
CA ALA A 139 14.05 23.66 6.65
C ALA A 139 14.50 24.87 5.80
N THR A 140 15.49 24.67 4.92
CA THR A 140 16.19 25.77 4.24
C THR A 140 15.78 25.83 2.77
N ARG A 141 14.58 26.36 2.48
CA ARG A 141 14.22 26.90 1.14
C ARG A 141 12.93 27.74 1.11
N GLN A 142 12.58 28.41 2.21
CA GLN A 142 11.75 29.61 2.15
C GLN A 142 12.68 30.80 1.91
N GLU A 143 13.01 31.09 0.65
CA GLU A 143 13.53 32.35 0.10
C GLU A 143 14.23 32.08 -1.24
N ALA A 144 13.47 32.17 -2.33
CA ALA A 144 13.93 32.56 -3.67
C ALA A 144 12.71 32.82 -4.56
#